data_AF-A0A7V9ZYU5-F1
#
_entry.id   AF-A0A7V9ZYU5-F1
#
_cell.length_a   1.000
_cell.length_b   1.000
_cell.length_c   1.000
_cell.angle_alpha   90.00
_cell.angle_beta   90.00
_cell.angle_gamma   90.00
#
_symmetry.space_group_name_H-M   'P 1'
#
loop_
_entity.id
_entity.type
_entity.pdbx_description
1 polymer ?
#
loop_
_entity_poly.entity_id
_entity_poly.type
_entity_poly.pdbx_seq_one_letter_code
_entity_poly.pdbx_strand_id
1 'polypeptide(L)'
;GALPGSFKNLLDWTVGGIELYRKPVAWVNASASPTNAADAHESLRKVIGYVGADLVEAACVHIPVPRSTIGPDGLVEDGSIRTQVAAVLRTIADHVARQSGDAGPAA
;
A
#
# COMPACT_ATOMS: atom_id res chain seq x y z
N GLY A 1 -7.87 15.24 5.78
CA GLY A 1 -8.89 14.26 6.23
C GLY A 1 -8.19 12.97 6.58
N ALA A 2 -8.50 12.36 7.72
CA ALA A 2 -7.79 11.19 8.24
C ALA A 2 -8.21 9.89 7.53
N LEU A 3 -7.62 8.76 7.97
CA LEU A 3 -7.95 7.43 7.46
C LEU A 3 -9.47 7.19 7.50
N PRO A 4 -10.11 6.71 6.41
CA PRO A 4 -11.54 6.40 6.41
C PRO A 4 -11.91 5.44 7.54
N GLY A 5 -13.00 5.73 8.27
CA GLY A 5 -13.38 4.98 9.46
C GLY A 5 -13.63 3.48 9.20
N SER A 6 -14.22 3.13 8.06
CA SER A 6 -14.42 1.74 7.66
C SER A 6 -13.09 1.01 7.42
N PHE A 7 -12.10 1.69 6.84
CA PHE A 7 -10.78 1.11 6.60
C PHE A 7 -9.99 0.97 7.92
N LYS A 8 -10.04 1.98 8.80
CA LYS A 8 -9.51 1.89 10.16
C LYS A 8 -10.11 0.69 10.90
N ASN A 9 -11.43 0.53 10.86
CA ASN A 9 -12.13 -0.59 11.49
C ASN A 9 -11.67 -1.95 10.97
N LEU A 10 -11.49 -2.10 9.65
CA LEU A 10 -10.93 -3.33 9.06
C LEU A 10 -9.55 -3.67 9.66
N LEU A 11 -8.66 -2.67 9.77
CA LEU A 11 -7.32 -2.86 10.31
C LEU A 11 -7.34 -3.15 11.83
N ASP A 12 -8.28 -2.56 12.57
CA ASP A 12 -8.39 -2.78 14.00
C ASP A 12 -8.74 -4.23 14.35
N TRP A 13 -9.45 -4.95 13.47
CA TRP A 13 -9.68 -6.40 13.61
C TRP A 13 -8.42 -7.26 13.47
N THR A 14 -7.33 -6.71 12.93
CA THR A 14 -6.04 -7.41 12.82
C THR A 14 -5.12 -7.16 14.03
N VAL A 15 -5.49 -6.24 14.92
CA VAL A 15 -4.73 -5.95 16.13
C VAL A 15 -4.74 -7.16 17.05
N GLY A 16 -3.57 -7.58 17.51
CA GLY A 16 -3.40 -8.77 18.36
C GLY A 16 -3.40 -10.09 17.57
N GLY A 17 -3.62 -10.05 16.26
CA GLY A 17 -3.43 -11.18 15.35
C GLY A 17 -2.03 -11.23 14.71
N ILE A 18 -1.82 -12.17 13.78
CA ILE A 18 -0.54 -12.37 13.07
C ILE A 18 -0.64 -12.10 11.56
N GLU A 19 -1.83 -11.78 11.06
CA GLU A 19 -2.17 -11.69 9.63
C GLU A 19 -1.35 -10.62 8.90
N LEU A 20 -0.98 -9.55 9.62
CA LEU A 20 -0.15 -8.46 9.12
C LEU A 20 1.25 -8.45 9.74
N TYR A 21 1.52 -9.21 10.80
CA TYR A 21 2.81 -9.19 11.47
C TYR A 21 3.94 -9.63 10.53
N ARG A 22 4.94 -8.76 10.36
CA ARG A 22 6.08 -8.90 9.42
C ARG A 22 5.70 -9.11 7.95
N LYS A 23 4.43 -8.97 7.60
CA LYS A 23 3.98 -9.11 6.22
C LYS A 23 4.37 -7.87 5.43
N PRO A 24 4.99 -8.02 4.24
CA PRO A 24 5.27 -6.88 3.36
C PRO A 24 3.98 -6.17 2.95
N VAL A 25 3.90 -4.87 3.25
CA VAL A 25 2.76 -4.01 2.95
C VAL A 25 3.25 -2.73 2.29
N ALA A 26 2.48 -2.24 1.33
CA ALA A 26 2.64 -0.91 0.75
C ALA A 26 1.25 -0.36 0.37
N TRP A 27 1.18 0.90 -0.05
CA TRP A 27 -0.04 1.49 -0.59
C TRP A 27 0.21 2.32 -1.84
N VAL A 28 -0.84 2.51 -2.61
CA VAL A 28 -0.88 3.48 -3.71
C VAL A 28 -1.86 4.57 -3.34
N ASN A 29 -1.39 5.81 -3.34
CA ASN A 29 -2.25 6.98 -3.20
C ASN A 29 -2.80 7.36 -4.58
N ALA A 30 -4.08 7.14 -4.79
CA ALA A 30 -4.77 7.45 -6.05
C ALA A 30 -5.32 8.89 -6.12
N SER A 31 -5.18 9.67 -5.05
CA SER A 31 -5.84 10.97 -4.91
C SER A 31 -5.31 11.98 -5.94
N ALA A 32 -6.23 12.60 -6.68
CA ALA A 32 -5.96 13.77 -7.51
C ALA A 32 -6.25 15.10 -6.77
N SER A 33 -6.57 15.03 -5.46
CA SER A 33 -6.79 16.22 -4.63
C SER A 33 -5.47 16.96 -4.36
N PRO A 34 -5.46 18.30 -4.25
CA PRO A 34 -4.26 19.08 -3.91
C PRO A 34 -3.59 18.67 -2.59
N THR A 35 -4.35 18.11 -1.65
CA THR A 35 -3.84 17.67 -0.35
C THR A 35 -3.14 16.31 -0.40
N ASN A 36 -3.19 15.61 -1.54
CA ASN A 36 -2.65 14.27 -1.75
C ASN A 36 -3.04 13.28 -0.63
N ALA A 37 -4.19 13.47 0.02
CA ALA A 37 -4.63 12.66 1.16
C ALA A 37 -3.55 12.48 2.26
N ALA A 38 -2.69 13.49 2.48
CA ALA A 38 -1.52 13.38 3.35
C ALA A 38 -1.85 12.88 4.76
N ASP A 39 -2.85 13.48 5.43
CA ASP A 39 -3.24 13.07 6.80
C ASP A 39 -3.75 11.62 6.87
N ALA A 40 -4.39 11.13 5.79
CA ALA A 40 -4.89 9.76 5.73
C ALA A 40 -3.74 8.76 5.67
N HIS A 41 -2.69 9.06 4.90
CA HIS A 41 -1.49 8.25 4.82
C HIS A 41 -0.62 8.34 6.07
N GLU A 42 -0.53 9.51 6.71
CA GLU A 42 0.12 9.65 8.02
C GLU A 42 -0.58 8.78 9.08
N SER A 43 -1.91 8.80 9.08
CA SER A 43 -2.72 7.96 9.97
C SER A 43 -2.55 6.47 9.65
N LEU A 44 -2.56 6.09 8.36
CA LEU A 44 -2.35 4.72 7.92
C LEU A 44 -0.98 4.19 8.36
N ARG A 45 0.08 4.99 8.20
CA ARG A 45 1.44 4.65 8.65
C ARG A 45 1.47 4.22 10.11
N LYS A 46 0.80 4.98 10.98
CA LYS A 46 0.72 4.69 12.42
C LYS A 46 0.05 3.35 12.68
N VAL A 47 -1.07 3.07 12.01
CA VAL A 47 -1.82 1.80 12.17
C VAL A 47 -1.00 0.61 11.66
N ILE A 48 -0.40 0.71 10.47
CA ILE A 48 0.44 -0.34 9.87
C ILE A 48 1.67 -0.63 10.75
N GLY A 49 2.31 0.40 11.29
CA GLY A 49 3.41 0.22 12.24
C GLY A 49 2.97 -0.44 13.54
N TYR A 50 1.78 -0.09 14.05
CA TYR A 50 1.22 -0.67 15.28
C TYR A 50 0.93 -2.17 15.16
N VAL A 51 0.43 -2.64 14.01
CA VAL A 51 0.19 -4.08 13.76
C VAL A 51 1.48 -4.86 13.41
N GLY A 52 2.64 -4.20 13.47
CA GLY A 52 3.94 -4.82 13.24
C GLY A 52 4.16 -5.28 11.80
N ALA A 53 3.48 -4.68 10.83
CA ALA A 53 3.69 -4.99 9.42
C ALA A 53 5.03 -4.45 8.93
N ASP A 54 5.56 -5.13 7.92
CA ASP A 54 6.78 -4.70 7.26
C ASP A 54 6.43 -3.75 6.11
N LEU A 55 6.58 -2.47 6.36
CA LEU A 55 6.20 -1.44 5.41
C LEU A 55 7.30 -1.24 4.36
N VAL A 56 6.99 -1.57 3.11
CA VAL A 56 7.87 -1.36 1.95
C VAL A 56 7.76 0.10 1.48
N GLU A 57 8.46 1.00 2.17
CA GLU A 57 8.38 2.46 1.88
C GLU A 57 8.69 2.80 0.41
N ALA A 58 9.61 2.08 -0.23
CA ALA A 58 9.93 2.27 -1.65
C ALA A 58 8.77 1.95 -2.61
N ALA A 59 7.74 1.24 -2.13
CA ALA A 59 6.53 0.92 -2.87
C ALA A 59 5.32 1.79 -2.45
N CYS A 60 5.47 2.66 -1.44
CA CYS A 60 4.44 3.62 -1.03
C CYS A 60 4.50 4.87 -1.91
N VAL A 61 3.70 4.91 -2.97
CA VAL A 61 3.79 5.95 -4.00
C VAL A 61 2.49 6.72 -4.20
N HIS A 62 2.62 7.95 -4.71
CA HIS A 62 1.51 8.77 -5.17
C HIS A 62 1.37 8.65 -6.68
N ILE A 63 0.24 8.08 -7.12
CA ILE A 63 -0.11 7.91 -8.52
C ILE A 63 -1.52 8.48 -8.70
N PRO A 64 -1.67 9.78 -9.02
CA PRO A 64 -2.98 10.38 -9.24
C PRO A 64 -3.78 9.64 -10.31
N VAL A 65 -5.03 9.29 -10.01
CA VAL A 65 -5.96 8.65 -10.94
C VAL A 65 -7.16 9.56 -11.18
N PRO A 66 -7.06 10.52 -12.12
CA PRO A 66 -8.19 11.39 -12.45
C PRO A 66 -9.30 10.60 -13.14
N ARG A 67 -10.56 11.01 -13.00
CA ARG A 67 -11.70 10.28 -13.59
C ARG A 67 -11.59 10.12 -15.11
N SER A 68 -10.89 11.03 -15.79
CA SER A 68 -10.63 11.02 -17.23
C SER A 68 -9.74 9.88 -17.70
N THR A 69 -8.98 9.23 -16.81
CA THR A 69 -8.15 8.06 -17.15
C THR A 69 -8.86 6.73 -16.88
N ILE A 70 -10.13 6.78 -16.47
CA ILE A 70 -10.95 5.59 -16.20
C ILE A 70 -11.95 5.38 -17.33
N GLY A 71 -11.86 4.22 -17.99
CA GLY A 71 -12.72 3.80 -19.08
C GLY A 71 -14.18 3.58 -18.66
N PRO A 72 -15.07 3.35 -19.64
CA PRO A 72 -16.47 3.05 -19.38
C PRO A 72 -16.68 1.73 -18.62
N ASP A 73 -15.69 0.83 -18.66
CA ASP A 73 -15.66 -0.44 -17.92
C ASP A 73 -15.16 -0.28 -16.47
N GLY A 74 -14.78 0.93 -16.06
CA GLY A 74 -14.23 1.21 -14.73
C GLY A 74 -12.74 0.88 -14.58
N LEU A 75 -12.04 0.50 -15.65
CA LEU A 75 -10.61 0.22 -15.62
C LEU A 75 -9.80 1.48 -15.95
N VAL A 76 -8.58 1.55 -15.42
CA VAL A 76 -7.63 2.63 -15.77
C VAL A 76 -7.16 2.43 -17.21
N GLU A 77 -7.50 3.27 -18.18
CA GLU A 77 -7.03 3.12 -19.57
C GLU A 77 -5.62 3.69 -19.79
N ASP A 78 -5.20 4.61 -18.93
CA ASP A 78 -3.89 5.26 -19.03
C ASP A 78 -2.73 4.26 -18.81
N GLY A 79 -1.93 4.06 -19.86
CA GLY A 79 -0.79 3.14 -19.85
C GLY A 79 0.32 3.55 -18.87
N SER A 80 0.53 4.85 -18.66
CA SER A 80 1.55 5.36 -17.72
C SER A 80 1.18 5.03 -16.27
N ILE A 81 -0.09 5.21 -15.89
CA ILE A 81 -0.59 4.82 -14.57
C ILE A 81 -0.42 3.31 -14.37
N ARG A 82 -0.79 2.50 -15.37
CA ARG A 82 -0.61 1.03 -15.30
C ARG A 82 0.86 0.64 -15.13
N THR A 83 1.79 1.29 -15.85
CA THR A 83 3.23 1.05 -15.72
C THR A 83 3.74 1.39 -14.31
N GLN A 84 3.27 2.48 -13.72
CA GLN A 84 3.64 2.87 -12.35
C GLN A 84 3.10 1.87 -11.31
N VAL A 85 1.84 1.44 -11.42
CA VAL A 85 1.27 0.39 -10.54
C VAL A 85 2.05 -0.92 -10.69
N ALA A 86 2.41 -1.31 -11.91
CA ALA A 86 3.25 -2.48 -12.14
C ALA A 86 4.65 -2.34 -11.50
N ALA A 87 5.20 -1.12 -11.44
CA ALA A 87 6.47 -0.88 -10.74
C ALA A 87 6.33 -1.08 -9.23
N VAL A 88 5.25 -0.62 -8.61
CA VAL A 88 4.94 -0.87 -7.19
C VAL A 88 4.90 -2.36 -6.91
N LEU A 89 4.19 -3.13 -7.74
CA LEU A 89 4.08 -4.58 -7.59
C LEU A 89 5.44 -5.28 -7.71
N ARG A 90 6.30 -4.86 -8.66
CA ARG A 90 7.66 -5.37 -8.77
C ARG A 90 8.48 -5.06 -7.52
N THR A 91 8.43 -3.82 -7.01
CA THR A 91 9.14 -3.43 -5.79
C THR A 91 8.74 -4.30 -4.59
N ILE A 92 7.44 -4.61 -4.45
CA ILE A 92 6.94 -5.50 -3.39
C ILE A 92 7.44 -6.93 -3.62
N ALA A 93 7.34 -7.45 -4.85
CA ALA A 93 7.78 -8.80 -5.18
C ALA A 93 9.28 -9.00 -4.92
N ASP A 94 10.12 -8.04 -5.31
CA ASP A 94 11.56 -8.06 -5.08
C ASP A 94 11.87 -8.02 -3.57
N HIS A 95 11.09 -7.28 -2.79
CA HIS A 95 11.23 -7.23 -1.34
C HIS A 95 10.92 -8.57 -0.68
N VAL A 96 9.82 -9.21 -1.08
CA VAL A 96 9.44 -10.56 -0.61
C VAL A 96 10.50 -11.60 -0.98
N ALA A 97 11.06 -11.51 -2.20
CA ALA A 97 12.10 -12.43 -2.65
C ALA A 97 13.38 -12.30 -1.83
N ARG A 98 13.79 -11.07 -1.48
CA ARG A 98 14.95 -10.82 -0.59
C ARG A 98 14.74 -11.39 0.81
N GLN A 99 13.56 -11.23 1.39
CA GLN A 99 13.25 -11.78 2.72
C GLN A 99 13.25 -13.31 2.76
N SER A 100 12.81 -13.93 1.66
CA SER A 100 12.83 -15.39 1.52
C SER A 100 14.25 -15.94 1.38
N GLY A 101 15.18 -15.16 0.84
CA GLY A 101 16.61 -15.50 0.77
C GLY A 101 17.36 -15.31 2.09
N ASP A 102 16.91 -14.40 2.95
CA ASP A 102 17.51 -14.12 4.28
C ASP A 102 17.02 -15.09 5.37
N ALA A 103 15.96 -15.86 5.09
CA ALA A 103 15.53 -17.01 5.90
C ALA A 103 16.47 -18.22 5.67
N GLY A 104 17.75 -18.07 6.02
CA GLY A 104 18.69 -19.19 6.14
C GLY A 104 18.18 -20.24 7.15
N PRO A 105 18.68 -21.49 7.10
CA PRO A 105 18.08 -22.60 7.84
C PRO A 105 18.06 -22.28 9.34
N ALA A 106 16.87 -22.36 9.94
CA ALA A 106 16.71 -22.30 11.38
C ALA A 106 17.58 -23.41 12.00
N ALA A 107 18.58 -22.99 12.78
CA ALA A 107 19.42 -23.86 13.58
C ALA A 107 18.66 -24.42 14.78
#